data_AF-A0A7J9P4Q3-F1
#
_entry.id   AF-A0A7J9P4Q3-F1
#
_cell.length_a   1.000
_cell.length_b   1.000
_cell.length_c   1.000
_cell.angle_alpha   90.00
_cell.angle_beta   90.00
_cell.angle_gamma   90.00
#
_symmetry.space_group_name_H-M   'P 1'
#
loop_
_entity.id
_entity.type
_entity.pdbx_description
1 polymer ?
#
loop_
_entity_poly.entity_id
_entity_poly.type
_entity_poly.pdbx_seq_one_letter_code
_entity_poly.pdbx_strand_id
1 'polypeptide(L)'
;MEIDRTIENETEIENEESEQIIEVPLPPGLPQSVIGRLTCVCDIGYEIKKDEMMDKEYPIIKGTQEQIDYVKDYIFLFTELKLALREISRLARRFKTDVKLFTDDDELQYVLGFAVQDVSGRDRFEVLMEKPDGEGEKIVILEREFYVYI
;
A
#
# COMPACT_ATOMS: atom_id res chain seq x y z
N MET A 1 -51.79 29.38 19.22
CA MET A 1 -52.51 28.55 18.23
C MET A 1 -52.57 29.38 16.96
N GLU A 2 -52.06 29.01 15.80
CA GLU A 2 -51.29 27.86 15.32
C GLU A 2 -50.38 28.44 14.21
N ILE A 3 -49.22 27.81 14.02
CA ILE A 3 -48.21 28.20 13.04
C ILE A 3 -48.37 27.21 11.90
N ASP A 4 -48.92 27.62 10.76
CA ASP A 4 -48.85 26.80 9.54
C ASP A 4 -47.78 27.36 8.61
N ARG A 5 -46.59 26.77 8.74
CA ARG A 5 -45.52 26.78 7.75
C ARG A 5 -45.65 25.51 6.94
N THR A 6 -46.22 25.60 5.76
CA THR A 6 -46.03 24.58 4.72
C THR A 6 -44.88 25.06 3.85
N ILE A 7 -43.65 24.70 4.23
CA ILE A 7 -42.51 24.71 3.33
C ILE A 7 -42.51 23.31 2.71
N GLU A 8 -42.80 23.27 1.42
CA GLU A 8 -42.66 22.08 0.58
C GLU A 8 -41.19 21.65 0.61
N ASN A 9 -40.92 20.54 1.30
CA ASN A 9 -39.64 19.84 1.20
C ASN A 9 -39.62 19.12 -0.15
N GLU A 10 -39.16 19.81 -1.19
CA GLU A 10 -38.59 19.15 -2.36
C GLU A 10 -37.22 18.60 -1.95
N THR A 11 -37.21 17.38 -1.40
CA THR A 11 -35.98 16.62 -1.26
C THR A 11 -35.60 16.14 -2.65
N GLU A 12 -34.73 16.88 -3.33
CA GLU A 12 -33.96 16.38 -4.46
C GLU A 12 -33.18 15.15 -3.97
N ILE A 13 -33.62 13.96 -4.40
CA ILE A 13 -32.87 12.73 -4.22
C ILE A 13 -31.76 12.77 -5.26
N GLU A 14 -30.63 13.36 -4.89
CA GLU A 14 -29.36 13.10 -5.55
C GLU A 14 -29.01 11.63 -5.29
N ASN A 15 -29.28 10.79 -6.30
CA ASN A 15 -28.73 9.44 -6.36
C ASN A 15 -27.22 9.56 -6.60
N GLU A 16 -26.45 9.86 -5.56
CA GLU A 16 -25.05 9.46 -5.52
C GLU A 16 -25.05 7.93 -5.40
N GLU A 17 -24.50 7.24 -6.40
CA GLU A 17 -24.16 5.82 -6.29
C GLU A 17 -23.12 5.69 -5.16
N SER A 18 -23.61 5.58 -3.92
CA SER A 18 -22.75 5.42 -2.76
C SER A 18 -22.04 4.08 -2.90
N GLU A 19 -20.77 4.11 -3.31
CA GLU A 19 -19.96 2.91 -3.42
C GLU A 19 -20.02 2.14 -2.10
N GLN A 20 -20.47 0.88 -2.16
CA GLN A 20 -20.70 0.09 -0.97
C GLN A 20 -19.36 -0.20 -0.29
N ILE A 21 -19.18 0.35 0.91
CA ILE A 21 -18.04 0.02 1.76
C ILE A 21 -18.24 -1.38 2.34
N ILE A 22 -17.27 -2.26 2.10
CA ILE A 22 -17.24 -3.63 2.60
C ILE A 22 -16.14 -3.79 3.65
N GLU A 23 -16.31 -4.77 4.54
CA GLU A 23 -15.31 -5.13 5.54
C GLU A 23 -14.74 -6.52 5.24
N VAL A 24 -13.42 -6.65 5.20
CA VAL A 24 -12.74 -7.92 4.92
C VAL A 24 -11.72 -8.22 6.02
N PRO A 25 -11.74 -9.43 6.62
CA PRO A 25 -10.71 -9.83 7.57
C PRO A 25 -9.38 -10.05 6.86
N LEU A 26 -8.31 -9.52 7.43
CA LEU A 26 -6.96 -9.79 6.95
C LEU A 26 -6.46 -11.15 7.49
N PRO A 27 -5.68 -11.90 6.69
CA PRO A 27 -5.08 -13.14 7.16
C PRO A 27 -4.08 -12.85 8.31
N PRO A 28 -3.98 -13.76 9.28
CA PRO A 28 -2.99 -13.61 10.36
C PRO A 28 -1.56 -13.72 9.79
N GLY A 29 -0.61 -13.08 10.47
CA GLY A 29 0.82 -13.18 10.14
C GLY A 29 1.34 -12.08 9.19
N LEU A 30 0.48 -11.19 8.68
CA LEU A 30 0.92 -10.01 7.96
C LEU A 30 1.68 -9.06 8.91
N PRO A 31 2.88 -8.58 8.52
CA PRO A 31 3.60 -7.61 9.33
C PRO A 31 2.83 -6.29 9.46
N GLN A 32 2.76 -5.71 10.65
CA GLN A 32 2.10 -4.43 10.90
C GLN A 32 2.61 -3.30 10.00
N SER A 33 3.90 -3.31 9.62
CA SER A 33 4.44 -2.35 8.66
C SER A 33 3.74 -2.44 7.30
N VAL A 34 3.46 -3.67 6.82
CA VAL A 34 2.81 -3.90 5.52
C VAL A 34 1.36 -3.42 5.59
N ILE A 35 0.64 -3.72 6.67
CA ILE A 35 -0.72 -3.23 6.91
C ILE A 35 -0.75 -1.70 6.89
N GLY A 36 0.19 -1.04 7.59
CA GLY A 36 0.34 0.41 7.56
C GLY A 36 0.60 0.97 6.15
N ARG A 37 1.35 0.28 5.29
CA ARG A 37 1.54 0.71 3.90
C ARG A 37 0.29 0.58 3.05
N LEU A 38 -0.43 -0.53 3.19
CA LEU A 38 -1.67 -0.76 2.45
C LEU A 38 -2.73 0.29 2.80
N THR A 39 -2.85 0.66 4.07
CA THR A 39 -3.74 1.75 4.48
C THR A 39 -3.39 3.10 3.87
N CYS A 40 -2.09 3.42 3.74
CA CYS A 40 -1.66 4.66 3.09
C CYS A 40 -1.80 4.64 1.55
N VAL A 41 -1.48 3.51 0.91
CA VAL A 41 -1.37 3.41 -0.56
C VAL A 41 -2.73 3.17 -1.19
N CYS A 42 -3.59 2.37 -0.55
CA CYS A 42 -4.90 1.99 -1.08
C CYS A 42 -6.06 2.82 -0.51
N ASP A 43 -5.77 3.79 0.37
CA ASP A 43 -6.75 4.65 1.06
C ASP A 43 -7.89 3.86 1.71
N ILE A 44 -7.53 2.81 2.47
CA ILE A 44 -8.46 1.93 3.17
C ILE A 44 -8.43 2.15 4.69
N GLY A 45 -9.57 1.90 5.33
CA GLY A 45 -9.66 1.82 6.78
C GLY A 45 -9.05 0.53 7.33
N TYR A 46 -8.49 0.58 8.54
CA TYR A 46 -8.01 -0.57 9.29
C TYR A 46 -8.53 -0.55 10.73
N GLU A 47 -8.98 -1.69 11.22
CA GLU A 47 -9.48 -1.85 12.58
C GLU A 47 -9.11 -3.25 13.11
N ILE A 48 -8.88 -3.36 14.42
CA ILE A 48 -8.83 -4.67 15.09
C ILE A 48 -10.19 -4.89 15.75
N LYS A 49 -10.92 -5.90 15.30
CA LYS A 49 -12.20 -6.32 15.88
C LYS A 49 -12.01 -7.48 16.84
N LYS A 50 -12.95 -7.64 17.76
CA LYS A 50 -13.00 -8.75 18.71
C LYS A 50 -14.13 -9.71 18.34
N ASP A 51 -13.78 -10.98 18.19
CA ASP A 51 -14.76 -12.08 18.11
C ASP A 51 -15.21 -12.41 19.54
N GLU A 52 -16.46 -12.08 19.87
CA GLU A 52 -17.03 -12.31 21.19
C GLU A 52 -17.22 -13.81 21.51
N MET A 53 -17.38 -14.67 20.50
CA MET A 53 -17.55 -16.12 20.71
C MET A 53 -16.21 -16.81 20.99
N MET A 54 -15.14 -16.33 20.35
CA MET A 54 -13.80 -16.94 20.44
C MET A 54 -12.87 -16.21 21.42
N ASP A 55 -13.27 -15.07 21.97
CA ASP A 55 -12.45 -14.14 22.77
C ASP A 55 -11.11 -13.81 22.08
N LYS A 56 -11.15 -13.60 20.76
CA LYS A 56 -9.97 -13.36 19.92
C LYS A 56 -10.09 -12.07 19.14
N GLU A 57 -8.99 -11.35 19.03
CA GLU A 57 -8.88 -10.17 18.17
C GLU A 57 -8.43 -10.56 16.75
N TYR A 58 -8.98 -9.88 15.75
CA TYR A 58 -8.63 -10.07 14.36
C TYR A 58 -8.60 -8.73 13.58
N PRO A 59 -7.60 -8.55 12.70
CA PRO A 59 -7.51 -7.37 11.86
C PRO A 59 -8.56 -7.41 10.74
N ILE A 60 -9.15 -6.26 10.45
CA ILE A 60 -10.01 -6.04 9.28
C ILE A 60 -9.57 -4.82 8.51
N ILE A 61 -9.88 -4.82 7.21
CA ILE A 61 -9.79 -3.66 6.33
C ILE A 61 -11.17 -3.26 5.84
N LYS A 62 -11.35 -1.96 5.58
CA LYS A 62 -12.61 -1.38 5.10
C LYS A 62 -12.35 -0.50 3.88
N GLY A 63 -13.16 -0.68 2.84
CA GLY A 63 -13.05 0.11 1.63
C GLY A 63 -14.09 -0.33 0.60
N THR A 64 -14.04 0.27 -0.58
CA THR A 64 -14.83 -0.14 -1.74
C THR A 64 -14.31 -1.47 -2.28
N GLN A 65 -15.09 -2.19 -3.09
CA GLN A 65 -14.65 -3.46 -3.67
C GLN A 65 -13.34 -3.30 -4.46
N GLU A 66 -13.22 -2.22 -5.23
CA GLU A 66 -12.02 -1.88 -6.00
C GLU A 66 -10.79 -1.69 -5.09
N GLN A 67 -10.94 -0.91 -4.01
CA GLN A 67 -9.86 -0.73 -3.03
C GLN A 67 -9.43 -2.05 -2.38
N ILE A 68 -10.38 -2.92 -2.04
CA ILE A 68 -10.07 -4.23 -1.44
C ILE A 68 -9.33 -5.14 -2.41
N ASP A 69 -9.66 -5.09 -3.70
CA ASP A 69 -8.97 -5.87 -4.72
C ASP A 69 -7.53 -5.35 -4.92
N TYR A 70 -7.33 -4.03 -4.94
CA TYR A 70 -5.98 -3.45 -4.90
C TYR A 70 -5.18 -3.94 -3.69
N VAL A 71 -5.77 -3.91 -2.49
CA VAL A 71 -5.06 -4.34 -1.27
C VAL A 71 -4.55 -5.78 -1.39
N LYS A 72 -5.31 -6.69 -1.99
CA LYS A 72 -4.88 -8.09 -2.19
C LYS A 72 -3.64 -8.16 -3.08
N ASP A 73 -3.60 -7.39 -4.17
CA ASP A 73 -2.47 -7.37 -5.10
C ASP A 73 -1.23 -6.74 -4.43
N TYR A 74 -1.43 -5.63 -3.72
CA TYR A 74 -0.37 -4.91 -3.04
C TYR A 74 0.23 -5.65 -1.84
N ILE A 75 -0.53 -6.53 -1.16
CA ILE A 75 -0.01 -7.35 -0.06
C ILE A 75 1.20 -8.17 -0.50
N PHE A 76 1.08 -8.86 -1.65
CA PHE A 76 2.15 -9.67 -2.18
C PHE A 76 3.31 -8.80 -2.68
N LEU A 77 3.00 -7.72 -3.39
CA LEU A 77 4.01 -6.80 -3.91
C LEU A 77 4.87 -6.19 -2.79
N PHE A 78 4.27 -5.65 -1.73
CA PHE A 78 5.01 -5.10 -0.60
C PHE A 78 5.83 -6.16 0.14
N THR A 79 5.31 -7.38 0.25
CA THR A 79 6.03 -8.47 0.92
C THR A 79 7.29 -8.84 0.15
N GLU A 80 7.18 -9.06 -1.15
CA GLU A 80 8.31 -9.43 -2.01
C GLU A 80 9.32 -8.28 -2.15
N LEU A 81 8.86 -7.04 -2.37
CA LEU A 81 9.75 -5.87 -2.41
C LEU A 81 10.53 -5.71 -1.12
N LYS A 82 9.88 -5.86 0.04
CA LYS A 82 10.55 -5.77 1.33
C LYS A 82 11.67 -6.80 1.47
N LEU A 83 11.46 -8.02 0.98
CA LEU A 83 12.48 -9.08 1.00
C LEU A 83 13.65 -8.73 0.08
N ALA A 84 13.39 -8.35 -1.16
CA ALA A 84 14.42 -7.98 -2.14
C ALA A 84 15.24 -6.75 -1.69
N LEU A 85 14.57 -5.67 -1.28
CA LEU A 85 15.22 -4.45 -0.80
C LEU A 85 16.06 -4.70 0.46
N ARG A 86 15.64 -5.62 1.34
CA ARG A 86 16.45 -6.04 2.50
C ARG A 86 17.76 -6.70 2.07
N GLU A 87 17.74 -7.55 1.04
CA GLU A 87 18.95 -8.18 0.52
C GLU A 87 19.88 -7.16 -0.16
N ILE A 88 19.31 -6.27 -0.99
CA ILE A 88 20.04 -5.17 -1.62
C ILE A 88 20.69 -4.28 -0.54
N SER A 89 19.95 -3.89 0.50
CA SER A 89 20.47 -3.09 1.61
C SER A 89 21.64 -3.77 2.31
N ARG A 90 21.54 -5.09 2.54
CA ARG A 90 22.59 -5.88 3.16
C ARG A 90 23.87 -5.87 2.33
N LEU A 91 23.75 -5.97 1.00
CA LEU A 91 24.88 -5.88 0.07
C LEU A 91 25.47 -4.47 0.04
N ALA A 92 24.63 -3.44 -0.14
CA ALA A 92 25.03 -2.03 -0.14
C ALA A 92 25.81 -1.68 1.13
N ARG A 93 25.34 -2.11 2.30
CA ARG A 93 26.04 -1.92 3.58
C ARG A 93 27.40 -2.63 3.60
N ARG A 94 27.48 -3.86 3.12
CA ARG A 94 28.72 -4.65 3.09
C ARG A 94 29.80 -3.96 2.24
N PHE A 95 29.40 -3.40 1.10
CA PHE A 95 30.31 -2.73 0.16
C PHE A 95 30.42 -1.22 0.36
N LYS A 96 29.67 -0.66 1.31
CA LYS A 96 29.60 0.78 1.63
C LYS A 96 29.19 1.64 0.43
N THR A 97 28.24 1.14 -0.35
CA THR A 97 27.72 1.81 -1.54
C THR A 97 26.32 2.36 -1.27
N ASP A 98 25.95 3.41 -1.99
CA ASP A 98 24.57 3.88 -2.13
C ASP A 98 23.94 3.21 -3.36
N VAL A 99 22.61 3.11 -3.37
CA VAL A 99 21.86 2.35 -4.36
C VAL A 99 20.79 3.23 -4.95
N LYS A 100 20.76 3.27 -6.29
CA LYS A 100 19.71 3.96 -7.02
C LYS A 100 18.76 2.95 -7.64
N LEU A 101 17.47 3.15 -7.44
CA LEU A 101 16.40 2.30 -7.94
C LEU A 101 15.65 3.05 -9.03
N PHE A 102 15.39 2.37 -10.14
CA PHE A 102 14.61 2.92 -11.25
C PHE A 102 13.65 1.88 -11.80
N THR A 103 12.49 2.29 -12.26
CA THR A 103 11.55 1.45 -13.01
C THR A 103 10.79 2.33 -13.99
N ASP A 104 10.40 1.75 -15.13
CA ASP A 104 9.52 2.39 -16.12
C ASP A 104 8.03 2.25 -15.76
N ASP A 105 7.71 1.57 -14.65
CA ASP A 105 6.35 1.42 -14.10
C ASP A 105 6.11 2.48 -13.02
N ASP A 106 5.31 3.51 -13.33
CA ASP A 106 4.97 4.62 -12.43
C ASP A 106 4.34 4.14 -11.11
N GLU A 107 3.51 3.11 -11.17
CA GLU A 107 2.87 2.52 -9.99
C GLU A 107 3.92 1.86 -9.10
N LEU A 108 4.81 1.05 -9.69
CA LEU A 108 5.91 0.44 -8.95
C LEU A 108 6.89 1.49 -8.41
N GLN A 109 7.15 2.58 -9.14
CA GLN A 109 8.00 3.67 -8.68
C GLN A 109 7.41 4.33 -7.42
N TYR A 110 6.11 4.61 -7.43
CA TYR A 110 5.38 5.11 -6.26
C TYR A 110 5.51 4.14 -5.08
N VAL A 111 5.26 2.85 -5.30
CA VAL A 111 5.36 1.79 -4.27
C VAL A 111 6.77 1.69 -3.70
N LEU A 112 7.80 1.71 -4.55
CA LEU A 112 9.20 1.67 -4.13
C LEU A 112 9.52 2.80 -3.16
N GLY A 113 8.99 4.01 -3.40
CA GLY A 113 9.14 5.16 -2.50
C GLY A 113 8.68 4.88 -1.07
N PHE A 114 7.64 4.07 -0.88
CA PHE A 114 7.20 3.62 0.45
C PHE A 114 7.99 2.41 0.95
N ALA A 115 8.22 1.43 0.08
CA ALA A 115 8.83 0.16 0.46
C ALA A 115 10.26 0.34 1.00
N VAL A 116 11.06 1.24 0.43
CA VAL A 116 12.43 1.51 0.91
C VAL A 116 12.45 2.04 2.34
N GLN A 117 11.41 2.75 2.77
CA GLN A 117 11.34 3.35 4.11
C GLN A 117 11.22 2.28 5.21
N ASP A 118 10.75 1.08 4.86
CA ASP A 118 10.57 -0.05 5.78
C ASP A 118 11.82 -0.93 5.93
N VAL A 119 12.90 -0.60 5.21
CA VAL A 119 14.15 -1.35 5.22
C VAL A 119 15.19 -0.68 6.11
N SER A 120 15.89 -1.49 6.90
CA SER A 120 17.05 -1.01 7.66
C SER A 120 18.16 -0.57 6.70
N GLY A 121 18.65 0.66 6.80
CA GLY A 121 19.62 1.22 5.84
C GLY A 121 18.98 1.99 4.67
N ARG A 122 17.71 2.40 4.83
CA ARG A 122 16.96 3.24 3.87
C ARG A 122 17.69 4.50 3.41
N ASP A 123 18.59 5.04 4.22
CA ASP A 123 19.42 6.22 3.94
C ASP A 123 20.36 6.03 2.74
N ARG A 124 20.60 4.78 2.33
CA ARG A 124 21.41 4.43 1.16
C ARG A 124 20.62 4.29 -0.13
N PHE A 125 19.29 4.34 -0.07
CA PHE A 125 18.45 4.18 -1.24
C PHE A 125 18.01 5.51 -1.79
N GLU A 126 18.08 5.64 -3.10
CA GLU A 126 17.51 6.73 -3.88
C GLU A 126 16.57 6.12 -4.92
N VAL A 127 15.29 6.51 -4.93
CA VAL A 127 14.35 6.11 -5.99
C VAL A 127 14.35 7.22 -7.02
N LEU A 128 14.70 6.88 -8.26
CA LEU A 128 14.88 7.83 -9.35
C LEU A 128 13.65 7.93 -10.22
N MET A 129 13.34 9.16 -10.63
CA MET A 129 12.26 9.46 -11.58
C MET A 129 12.70 9.22 -13.03
N GLU A 130 14.00 9.39 -13.32
CA GLU A 130 14.57 9.27 -14.65
C GLU A 130 15.64 8.17 -14.68
N LYS A 131 15.73 7.50 -15.82
CA LYS A 131 16.68 6.41 -16.03
C LYS A 131 18.11 6.93 -16.03
N PRO A 132 19.01 6.38 -15.19
CA PRO A 132 20.43 6.70 -15.25
C PRO A 132 21.10 6.26 -16.54
N ASP A 133 22.16 6.97 -16.91
CA ASP A 133 23.13 6.46 -17.87
C ASP A 133 23.88 5.25 -17.28
N GLY A 134 24.03 4.19 -18.08
CA GLY A 134 24.78 2.98 -17.71
C GLY A 134 23.92 1.72 -17.62
N GLU A 135 24.56 0.63 -17.22
CA GLU A 135 23.92 -0.67 -17.04
C GLU A 135 23.50 -0.85 -15.58
N GLY A 136 22.21 -1.11 -15.36
CA GLY A 136 21.66 -1.44 -14.05
C GLY A 136 21.29 -2.91 -13.99
N GLU A 137 21.41 -3.51 -12.81
CA GLU A 137 20.99 -4.89 -12.59
C GLU A 137 19.46 -4.96 -12.55
N LYS A 138 18.87 -5.76 -13.43
CA LYS A 138 17.42 -5.97 -13.48
C LYS A 138 16.97 -6.94 -12.40
N ILE A 139 16.02 -6.51 -11.57
CA ILE A 139 15.33 -7.32 -10.57
C ILE A 139 13.87 -7.48 -11.01
N VAL A 140 13.34 -8.70 -10.94
CA VAL A 140 11.95 -9.01 -11.28
C VAL A 140 11.22 -9.53 -10.05
N ILE A 141 10.07 -8.93 -9.75
CA ILE A 141 9.19 -9.30 -8.64
C ILE A 141 7.76 -9.33 -9.15
N LEU A 142 7.08 -10.47 -9.01
CA LEU A 142 5.68 -10.63 -9.42
C LEU A 142 5.39 -10.05 -10.81
N GLU A 143 6.26 -10.39 -11.78
CA GLU A 143 6.20 -9.94 -13.18
C GLU A 143 6.50 -8.46 -13.42
N ARG A 144 6.74 -7.67 -12.36
CA ARG A 144 7.19 -6.28 -12.46
C ARG A 144 8.70 -6.18 -12.37
N GLU A 145 9.26 -5.17 -12.99
CA GLU A 145 10.70 -5.03 -13.17
C GLU A 145 11.19 -3.70 -12.61
N PHE A 146 12.30 -3.72 -11.88
CA PHE A 146 13.04 -2.52 -11.54
C PHE A 146 14.53 -2.78 -11.66
N TYR A 147 15.30 -1.71 -11.73
CA TYR A 147 16.72 -1.71 -11.99
C TYR A 147 17.45 -1.14 -10.78
N VAL A 148 18.58 -1.76 -10.45
CA VAL A 148 19.46 -1.39 -9.36
C VAL A 148 20.76 -0.87 -9.94
N TYR A 149 21.09 0.38 -9.62
CA TYR A 149 22.31 1.05 -10.03
C TYR A 149 23.18 1.37 -8.81
N ILE A 150 24.50 1.39 -9.01
CA ILE A 150 25.55 1.66 -8.03
C ILE A 150 26.29 2.95 -8.41
#